data_AF-A0A6J1WIG8-F1
#
_entry.id   AF-A0A6J1WIG8-F1
#
_cell.length_a   1.000
_cell.length_b   1.000
_cell.length_c   1.000
_cell.angle_alpha   90.00
_cell.angle_beta   90.00
_cell.angle_gamma   90.00
#
_symmetry.space_group_name_H-M   'P 1'
#
loop_
_entity.id
_entity.type
_entity.pdbx_description
1 polymer ?
#
loop_
_entity_poly.entity_id
_entity_poly.type
_entity_poly.pdbx_seq_one_letter_code
_entity_poly.pdbx_strand_id
1 'polypeptide(L)'
;NSTVIDRVGPALDPLFSQQEGANARGRKRTAADAGLEDSDDEDKHDEVRLWEEGFKERYYESKFEVARDNLEFRYRVALQYVRGLCWVLRYYYQGCASWKWYFPYHYAPFASDFVNISGLSTKFEKGTQPFRPLEQLMGVFPAASSQHVPKPWAKLMSDPFSPIIDFYPTDFKIDLNGKKFAWQGVALLPFVDEARLFKALEPYYKELTQAESKLRSILETIDQFDPTTYQTVA
;
A
#
# COMPACT_ATOMS: atom_id res chain seq x y z
N ASN A 1 -9.87 -34.49 -65.22
CA ASN A 1 -10.01 -34.28 -66.67
C ASN A 1 -10.36 -32.81 -66.89
N SER A 2 -9.38 -31.92 -67.05
CA SER A 2 -8.67 -31.64 -68.32
C SER A 2 -9.65 -30.93 -69.30
N THR A 3 -9.43 -29.74 -69.88
CA THR A 3 -8.18 -29.05 -70.27
C THR A 3 -8.45 -27.57 -70.64
N VAL A 4 -7.44 -26.74 -70.38
CA VAL A 4 -6.98 -25.42 -70.86
C VAL A 4 -7.44 -24.90 -72.25
N ILE A 5 -7.64 -23.56 -72.36
CA ILE A 5 -7.11 -22.72 -73.46
C ILE A 5 -6.87 -21.25 -73.02
N ASP A 6 -5.67 -20.76 -73.38
CA ASP A 6 -4.98 -19.49 -73.08
C ASP A 6 -5.59 -18.20 -73.68
N ARG A 7 -5.19 -17.02 -73.17
CA ARG A 7 -4.24 -16.08 -73.85
C ARG A 7 -4.08 -14.69 -73.17
N VAL A 8 -2.81 -14.41 -72.80
CA VAL A 8 -1.95 -13.24 -73.12
C VAL A 8 -2.26 -11.83 -72.55
N GLY A 9 -1.28 -11.28 -71.82
CA GLY A 9 -1.08 -9.84 -71.60
C GLY A 9 -0.14 -9.50 -70.40
N PRO A 10 1.07 -8.91 -70.57
CA PRO A 10 2.16 -8.99 -69.58
C PRO A 10 2.62 -7.65 -68.93
N ALA A 11 3.50 -7.82 -67.94
CA ALA A 11 4.71 -7.03 -67.60
C ALA A 11 4.63 -5.75 -66.74
N LEU A 12 5.33 -5.85 -65.61
CA LEU A 12 5.96 -4.80 -64.81
C LEU A 12 7.11 -4.15 -65.61
N ASP A 13 7.39 -2.85 -65.38
CA ASP A 13 8.75 -2.34 -65.10
C ASP A 13 8.79 -0.81 -64.79
N PRO A 14 9.93 -0.29 -64.23
CA PRO A 14 10.00 0.85 -63.31
C PRO A 14 10.52 2.15 -63.96
N LEU A 15 10.51 3.26 -63.21
CA LEU A 15 11.30 4.45 -63.54
C LEU A 15 12.04 4.99 -62.30
N PHE A 16 13.37 4.88 -62.34
CA PHE A 16 14.31 5.65 -61.52
C PHE A 16 14.64 6.98 -62.23
N SER A 17 14.76 8.06 -61.47
CA SER A 17 15.75 9.11 -61.76
C SER A 17 16.29 9.75 -60.46
N GLN A 18 17.63 9.74 -60.41
CA GLN A 18 18.66 10.42 -59.60
C GLN A 18 18.37 11.89 -59.22
N GLN A 19 19.04 12.61 -58.29
CA GLN A 19 20.04 12.39 -57.22
C GLN A 19 20.35 13.78 -56.56
N GLU A 20 20.54 13.78 -55.22
CA GLU A 20 21.35 14.66 -54.34
C GLU A 20 21.17 16.19 -54.22
N GLY A 21 21.16 16.67 -52.95
CA GLY A 21 21.54 18.05 -52.59
C GLY A 21 21.25 18.53 -51.16
N ALA A 22 22.22 18.37 -50.25
CA ALA A 22 22.58 19.27 -49.14
C ALA A 22 21.80 19.30 -47.79
N ASN A 23 22.42 18.63 -46.80
CA ASN A 23 22.82 19.19 -45.49
C ASN A 23 21.72 19.72 -44.51
N ALA A 24 21.18 18.83 -43.67
CA ALA A 24 20.56 19.21 -42.40
C ALA A 24 21.14 18.35 -41.27
N ARG A 25 22.28 18.79 -40.71
CA ARG A 25 22.83 18.24 -39.46
C ARG A 25 21.77 18.38 -38.36
N GLY A 26 21.53 17.29 -37.63
CA GLY A 26 20.46 17.16 -36.64
C GLY A 26 20.41 18.34 -35.67
N ARG A 27 19.27 19.05 -35.68
CA ARG A 27 18.97 20.07 -34.68
C ARG A 27 18.70 19.34 -33.36
N LYS A 28 19.61 19.46 -32.38
CA LYS A 28 19.32 19.02 -31.01
C LYS A 28 18.12 19.84 -30.52
N ARG A 29 17.03 19.15 -30.14
CA ARG A 29 15.87 19.78 -29.48
C ARG A 29 16.39 20.54 -28.26
N THR A 30 16.01 21.81 -28.13
CA THR A 30 16.28 22.60 -26.92
C THR A 30 15.40 22.07 -25.77
N ALA A 31 15.78 22.33 -24.52
CA ALA A 31 14.98 21.92 -23.36
C ALA A 31 13.55 22.48 -23.42
N ALA A 32 13.37 23.68 -23.98
CA ALA A 32 12.07 24.30 -24.24
C ALA A 32 11.22 23.50 -25.25
N ASP A 33 11.81 23.03 -26.36
CA ASP A 33 11.10 22.19 -27.36
C ASP A 33 10.75 20.78 -26.84
N ALA A 34 11.33 20.37 -25.71
CA ALA A 34 11.07 19.10 -25.05
C ALA A 34 9.99 19.18 -23.96
N GLY A 35 9.37 20.35 -23.75
CA GLY A 35 8.38 20.56 -22.68
C GLY A 35 9.00 20.47 -21.28
N LEU A 36 10.32 20.65 -21.16
CA LEU A 36 11.03 20.81 -19.89
C LEU A 36 11.13 22.31 -19.58
N GLU A 37 9.97 22.96 -19.47
CA GLU A 37 9.91 24.22 -18.72
C GLU A 37 10.13 23.86 -17.24
N ASP A 38 10.95 24.66 -16.56
CA ASP A 38 11.26 24.51 -15.14
C ASP A 38 9.97 24.26 -14.35
N SER A 39 9.95 23.18 -13.56
CA SER A 39 8.82 22.76 -12.75
C SER A 39 8.62 23.64 -11.51
N ASP A 40 8.66 24.96 -11.68
CA ASP A 40 8.40 25.98 -10.65
C ASP A 40 6.93 26.00 -10.18
N ASP A 41 6.11 25.05 -10.64
CA ASP A 41 4.73 24.85 -10.18
C ASP A 41 4.58 23.74 -9.12
N GLU A 42 5.59 22.90 -8.84
CA GLU A 42 5.48 21.86 -7.79
C GLU A 42 5.49 22.47 -6.36
N ASP A 43 6.08 23.65 -6.16
CA ASP A 43 6.16 24.33 -4.85
C ASP A 43 4.87 25.07 -4.45
N LYS A 44 3.90 25.27 -5.36
CA LYS A 44 2.71 26.09 -5.09
C LYS A 44 1.61 25.40 -4.27
N HIS A 45 1.77 24.12 -3.92
CA HIS A 45 0.73 23.34 -3.21
C HIS A 45 1.21 22.56 -1.99
N ASP A 46 2.42 22.78 -1.47
CA ASP A 46 2.76 22.26 -0.14
C ASP A 46 2.04 23.10 0.92
N GLU A 47 0.86 22.66 1.36
CA GLU A 47 0.07 23.33 2.40
C GLU A 47 0.83 23.50 3.72
N VAL A 48 1.78 22.59 4.01
CA VAL A 48 2.50 22.54 5.28
C VAL A 48 3.56 23.63 5.35
N ARG A 49 4.27 23.90 4.24
CA ARG A 49 5.35 24.90 4.17
C ARG A 49 6.35 24.72 5.31
N LEU A 50 7.10 23.61 5.27
CA LEU A 50 8.03 23.22 6.34
C LEU A 50 9.13 24.27 6.62
N TRP A 51 9.36 25.19 5.68
CA TRP A 51 10.34 26.27 5.76
C TRP A 51 9.83 27.56 6.44
N GLU A 52 8.54 27.66 6.75
CA GLU A 52 7.93 28.85 7.36
C GLU A 52 7.58 28.63 8.84
N GLU A 53 7.59 29.70 9.65
CA GLU A 53 7.07 29.66 11.02
C GLU A 53 5.62 29.14 11.04
N GLY A 54 5.28 28.39 12.10
CA GLY A 54 3.97 27.74 12.21
C GLY A 54 3.79 26.47 11.38
N PHE A 55 4.87 25.92 10.80
CA PHE A 55 4.80 24.68 10.00
C PHE A 55 4.24 23.50 10.78
N LYS A 56 4.51 23.44 12.09
CA LYS A 56 4.11 22.33 12.94
C LYS A 56 2.59 22.30 13.11
N GLU A 57 1.99 23.47 13.32
CA GLU A 57 0.55 23.67 13.42
C GLU A 57 -0.13 23.28 12.10
N ARG A 58 0.39 23.78 10.96
CA ARG A 58 -0.13 23.45 9.63
C ARG A 58 0.00 21.96 9.32
N TYR A 59 1.11 21.34 9.71
CA TYR A 59 1.35 19.91 9.52
C TYR A 59 0.29 19.06 10.24
N TYR A 60 0.08 19.29 11.53
CA TYR A 60 -0.88 18.51 12.30
C TYR A 60 -2.33 18.77 11.85
N GLU A 61 -2.66 20.01 11.50
CA GLU A 61 -3.97 20.37 10.95
C GLU A 61 -4.23 19.70 9.60
N SER A 62 -3.29 19.78 8.65
CA SER A 62 -3.45 19.22 7.29
C SER A 62 -3.35 17.69 7.26
N LYS A 63 -2.41 17.08 7.99
CA LYS A 63 -2.12 15.64 7.90
C LYS A 63 -2.91 14.76 8.87
N PHE A 64 -3.35 15.32 10.00
CA PHE A 64 -4.09 14.57 11.02
C PHE A 64 -5.51 15.12 11.24
N GLU A 65 -5.88 16.23 10.58
CA GLU A 65 -7.19 16.86 10.72
C GLU A 65 -7.55 17.22 12.17
N VAL A 66 -6.53 17.63 12.95
CA VAL A 66 -6.68 18.04 14.36
C VAL A 66 -6.48 19.53 14.56
N ALA A 67 -7.07 20.08 15.61
CA ALA A 67 -6.88 21.48 16.00
C ALA A 67 -5.40 21.80 16.26
N ARG A 68 -4.98 23.00 15.85
CA ARG A 68 -3.59 23.46 15.91
C ARG A 68 -2.99 23.42 17.31
N ASP A 69 -3.79 23.66 18.34
CA ASP A 69 -3.40 23.71 19.75
C ASP A 69 -3.49 22.36 20.49
N ASN A 70 -3.83 21.28 19.79
CA ASN A 70 -3.97 19.96 20.38
C ASN A 70 -2.60 19.28 20.65
N LEU A 71 -1.86 19.81 21.62
CA LEU A 71 -0.56 19.29 22.05
C LEU A 71 -0.66 17.85 22.58
N GLU A 72 -1.76 17.51 23.25
CA GLU A 72 -1.98 16.16 23.76
C GLU A 72 -1.98 15.13 22.63
N PHE A 73 -2.63 15.44 21.49
CA PHE A 73 -2.61 14.59 20.32
C PHE A 73 -1.21 14.42 19.73
N ARG A 74 -0.43 15.51 19.61
CA ARG A 74 0.96 15.45 19.13
C ARG A 74 1.80 14.50 19.97
N TYR A 75 1.69 14.61 21.30
CA TYR A 75 2.38 13.71 22.23
C TYR A 75 1.87 12.28 22.14
N ARG A 76 0.57 12.07 21.92
CA ARG A 76 0.00 10.73 21.71
C ARG A 76 0.58 10.05 20.47
N VAL A 77 0.72 10.77 19.35
CA VAL A 77 1.37 10.26 18.13
C VAL A 77 2.84 9.90 18.41
N ALA A 78 3.59 10.79 19.08
CA ALA A 78 4.96 10.54 19.49
C ALA A 78 5.10 9.28 20.36
N LEU A 79 4.22 9.11 21.35
CA LEU A 79 4.22 7.92 22.22
C LEU A 79 3.92 6.63 21.44
N GLN A 80 2.95 6.64 20.51
CA GLN A 80 2.71 5.47 19.64
C GLN A 80 3.91 5.19 18.72
N TYR A 81 4.59 6.22 18.25
CA TYR A 81 5.78 6.08 17.41
C TYR A 81 6.93 5.43 18.18
N VAL A 82 7.22 5.89 19.41
CA VAL A 82 8.22 5.25 20.29
C VAL A 82 7.84 3.81 20.59
N ARG A 83 6.56 3.54 20.85
CA ARG A 83 6.08 2.17 21.05
C ARG A 83 6.37 1.31 19.83
N GLY A 84 6.21 1.84 18.62
CA GLY A 84 6.57 1.17 17.39
C GLY A 84 8.07 0.90 17.24
N LEU A 85 8.92 1.85 17.61
CA LEU A 85 10.37 1.61 17.64
C LEU A 85 10.73 0.46 18.60
N CYS A 86 10.10 0.41 19.78
CA CYS A 86 10.27 -0.71 20.70
C CYS A 86 9.75 -2.04 20.13
N TRP A 87 8.64 -2.03 19.40
CA TRP A 87 8.10 -3.21 18.73
C TRP A 87 9.07 -3.73 17.66
N VAL A 88 9.57 -2.84 16.79
CA VAL A 88 10.54 -3.17 15.74
C VAL A 88 11.82 -3.73 16.36
N LEU A 89 12.38 -3.07 17.37
CA LEU A 89 13.59 -3.55 18.01
C LEU A 89 13.40 -4.96 18.61
N ARG A 90 12.26 -5.22 19.27
CA ARG A 90 11.95 -6.57 19.76
C ARG A 90 11.76 -7.56 18.63
N TYR A 91 11.11 -7.18 17.54
CA TYR A 91 10.92 -8.03 16.36
C TYR A 91 12.26 -8.59 15.86
N TYR A 92 13.28 -7.75 15.73
CA TYR A 92 14.61 -8.18 15.26
C TYR A 92 15.38 -9.03 16.27
N TYR A 93 15.27 -8.76 17.57
CA TYR A 93 16.14 -9.40 18.59
C TYR A 93 15.46 -10.51 19.42
N GLN A 94 14.14 -10.53 19.47
CA GLN A 94 13.34 -11.41 20.35
C GLN A 94 12.12 -12.02 19.64
N GLY A 95 11.96 -11.77 18.34
CA GLY A 95 10.78 -12.18 17.57
C GLY A 95 9.57 -11.27 17.76
N CYS A 96 8.45 -11.63 17.13
CA CYS A 96 7.25 -10.81 17.10
C CYS A 96 6.68 -10.57 18.50
N ALA A 97 6.73 -9.31 18.96
CA ALA A 97 6.25 -8.93 20.29
C ALA A 97 4.72 -8.89 20.39
N SER A 98 4.03 -8.62 19.27
CA SER A 98 2.57 -8.66 19.17
C SER A 98 2.15 -8.62 17.70
N TRP A 99 1.37 -9.60 17.28
CA TRP A 99 0.82 -9.69 15.92
C TRP A 99 -0.32 -8.70 15.65
N LYS A 100 -0.96 -8.19 16.72
CA LYS A 100 -2.05 -7.21 16.64
C LYS A 100 -1.59 -5.75 16.68
N TRP A 101 -0.33 -5.50 17.06
CA TRP A 101 0.12 -4.13 17.26
C TRP A 101 0.43 -3.49 15.92
N TYR A 102 -0.08 -2.28 15.70
CA TYR A 102 0.23 -1.45 14.54
C TYR A 102 0.35 0.02 14.98
N PHE A 103 0.97 0.84 14.13
CA PHE A 103 1.00 2.28 14.31
C PHE A 103 -0.27 2.91 13.71
N PRO A 104 -1.17 3.50 14.51
CA PRO A 104 -2.52 3.87 14.07
C PRO A 104 -2.60 5.24 13.41
N TYR A 105 -1.56 5.65 12.69
CA TYR A 105 -1.50 6.91 11.97
C TYR A 105 -0.76 6.74 10.64
N HIS A 106 -1.13 7.53 9.65
CA HIS A 106 -0.47 7.54 8.34
C HIS A 106 0.85 8.32 8.32
N TYR A 107 1.04 9.21 9.31
CA TYR A 107 2.15 10.15 9.34
C TYR A 107 2.91 10.08 10.67
N ALA A 108 4.20 10.37 10.60
CA ALA A 108 5.08 10.43 11.77
C ALA A 108 4.96 11.78 12.51
N PRO A 109 5.22 11.83 13.82
CA PRO A 109 5.34 13.09 14.54
C PRO A 109 6.70 13.75 14.28
N PHE A 110 6.85 15.03 14.63
CA PHE A 110 8.17 15.68 14.59
C PHE A 110 9.06 15.21 15.73
N ALA A 111 10.39 15.24 15.51
CA ALA A 111 11.38 14.95 16.54
C ALA A 111 11.20 15.79 17.83
N SER A 112 10.74 17.03 17.68
CA SER A 112 10.46 17.92 18.83
C SER A 112 9.22 17.56 19.64
N ASP A 113 8.39 16.61 19.18
CA ASP A 113 7.24 16.09 19.94
C ASP A 113 7.59 14.94 20.88
N PHE A 114 8.80 14.39 20.79
CA PHE A 114 9.27 13.29 21.64
C PHE A 114 9.70 13.80 23.01
N VAL A 115 8.76 14.31 23.78
CA VAL A 115 8.96 14.78 25.15
C VAL A 115 8.48 13.72 26.15
N ASN A 116 9.18 13.60 27.29
CA ASN A 116 8.80 12.72 28.42
C ASN A 116 8.50 11.26 28.04
N ILE A 117 9.20 10.71 27.06
CA ILE A 117 8.97 9.35 26.54
C ILE A 117 9.41 8.24 27.51
N SER A 118 10.13 8.56 28.58
CA SER A 118 10.67 7.60 29.54
C SER A 118 9.59 6.85 30.34
N GLY A 119 8.39 7.43 30.49
CA GLY A 119 7.26 6.81 31.18
C GLY A 119 6.42 5.86 30.31
N LEU A 120 6.76 5.71 29.04
CA LEU A 120 5.96 4.91 28.10
C LEU A 120 6.03 3.41 28.44
N SER A 121 4.87 2.78 28.56
CA SER A 121 4.77 1.32 28.66
C SER A 121 5.24 0.67 27.36
N THR A 122 6.27 -0.16 27.46
CA THR A 122 6.78 -1.00 26.36
C THR A 122 6.17 -2.41 26.36
N LYS A 123 5.05 -2.59 27.07
CA LYS A 123 4.33 -3.86 27.12
C LYS A 123 3.39 -3.98 25.92
N PHE A 124 3.46 -5.13 25.27
CA PHE A 124 2.54 -5.53 24.21
C PHE A 124 1.61 -6.63 24.74
N GLU A 125 0.45 -6.78 24.10
CA GLU A 125 -0.48 -7.88 24.39
C GLU A 125 0.26 -9.21 24.19
N LYS A 126 0.20 -10.09 25.19
CA LYS A 126 0.82 -11.41 25.11
C LYS A 126 -0.15 -12.42 24.50
N GLY A 127 0.39 -13.42 23.82
CA GLY A 127 -0.43 -14.50 23.25
C GLY A 127 -1.25 -14.07 22.04
N THR A 128 -0.94 -12.92 21.44
CA THR A 128 -1.50 -12.56 20.12
C THR A 128 -1.07 -13.58 19.08
N GLN A 129 -1.96 -13.89 18.14
CA GLN A 129 -1.70 -14.84 17.07
C GLN A 129 -1.72 -14.12 15.72
N PRO A 130 -0.98 -14.62 14.72
CA PRO A 130 -1.12 -14.14 13.35
C PRO A 130 -2.56 -14.38 12.85
N PHE A 131 -3.02 -13.55 11.91
CA PHE A 131 -4.28 -13.78 11.23
C PHE A 131 -4.20 -15.10 10.47
N ARG A 132 -5.31 -15.85 10.41
CA ARG A 132 -5.36 -17.04 9.54
C ARG A 132 -5.22 -16.61 8.08
N PRO A 133 -4.64 -17.44 7.20
CA PRO A 133 -4.28 -16.99 5.84
C PRO A 133 -5.44 -16.33 5.08
N LEU A 134 -6.64 -16.92 5.08
CA LEU A 134 -7.79 -16.33 4.39
C LEU A 134 -8.31 -15.06 5.08
N GLU A 135 -8.25 -14.99 6.40
CA GLU A 135 -8.66 -13.80 7.16
C GLU A 135 -7.71 -12.63 6.90
N GLN A 136 -6.40 -12.92 6.79
CA GLN A 136 -5.40 -11.95 6.35
C GLN A 136 -5.69 -11.45 4.94
N LEU A 137 -6.07 -12.31 3.99
CA LEU A 137 -6.44 -11.87 2.63
C LEU A 137 -7.59 -10.86 2.66
N MET A 138 -8.59 -11.08 3.51
CA MET A 138 -9.68 -10.11 3.70
C MET A 138 -9.20 -8.78 4.31
N GLY A 139 -8.14 -8.80 5.12
CA GLY A 139 -7.56 -7.59 5.70
C GLY A 139 -6.59 -6.82 4.79
N VAL A 140 -6.12 -7.41 3.68
CA VAL A 140 -5.09 -6.80 2.81
C VAL A 140 -5.52 -6.57 1.37
N PHE A 141 -6.45 -7.38 0.84
CA PHE A 141 -6.83 -7.27 -0.56
C PHE A 141 -7.88 -6.19 -0.81
N PRO A 142 -7.76 -5.43 -1.92
CA PRO A 142 -8.86 -4.62 -2.42
C PRO A 142 -9.96 -5.49 -3.00
N ALA A 143 -11.18 -4.95 -3.12
CA ALA A 143 -12.33 -5.65 -3.71
C ALA A 143 -12.08 -6.20 -5.13
N ALA A 144 -11.23 -5.52 -5.90
CA ALA A 144 -10.81 -5.94 -7.25
C ALA A 144 -10.09 -7.31 -7.26
N SER A 145 -9.52 -7.74 -6.14
CA SER A 145 -8.82 -9.02 -5.98
C SER A 145 -9.68 -10.09 -5.29
N SER A 146 -10.99 -9.88 -5.18
CA SER A 146 -11.94 -10.78 -4.49
C SER A 146 -12.01 -12.20 -5.04
N GLN A 147 -11.53 -12.44 -6.26
CA GLN A 147 -11.39 -13.79 -6.84
C GLN A 147 -10.42 -14.72 -6.09
N HIS A 148 -9.58 -14.16 -5.21
CA HIS A 148 -8.58 -14.91 -4.42
C HIS A 148 -9.06 -15.28 -3.02
N VAL A 149 -10.28 -14.91 -2.64
CA VAL A 149 -10.91 -15.28 -1.37
C VAL A 149 -12.13 -16.16 -1.61
N PRO A 150 -12.65 -16.88 -0.60
CA PRO A 150 -13.84 -17.71 -0.75
C PRO A 150 -15.02 -16.90 -1.30
N LYS A 151 -15.79 -17.49 -2.22
CA LYS A 151 -16.94 -16.82 -2.87
C LYS A 151 -17.94 -16.19 -1.90
N PRO A 152 -18.28 -16.81 -0.75
CA PRO A 152 -19.16 -16.16 0.22
C PRO A 152 -18.55 -14.88 0.82
N TRP A 153 -17.23 -14.85 1.03
CA TRP A 153 -16.52 -13.71 1.61
C TRP A 153 -16.30 -12.60 0.58
N ALA A 154 -16.07 -12.95 -0.69
CA ALA A 154 -15.95 -11.99 -1.78
C ALA A 154 -17.15 -11.02 -1.86
N LYS A 155 -18.35 -11.47 -1.46
CA LYS A 155 -19.54 -10.62 -1.37
C LYS A 155 -19.39 -9.50 -0.34
N LEU A 156 -18.72 -9.76 0.78
CA LEU A 156 -18.50 -8.76 1.84
C LEU A 156 -17.63 -7.59 1.38
N MET A 157 -16.85 -7.78 0.31
CA MET A 157 -15.97 -6.74 -0.25
C MET A 157 -16.68 -5.81 -1.25
N SER A 158 -17.89 -6.15 -1.70
CA SER A 158 -18.59 -5.41 -2.75
C SER A 158 -20.06 -5.11 -2.44
N ASP A 159 -20.68 -5.83 -1.51
CA ASP A 159 -22.06 -5.56 -1.06
C ASP A 159 -22.13 -4.24 -0.28
N PRO A 160 -22.90 -3.24 -0.74
CA PRO A 160 -23.08 -1.96 -0.03
C PRO A 160 -23.67 -2.11 1.38
N PHE A 161 -24.33 -3.23 1.68
CA PHE A 161 -24.90 -3.54 2.99
C PHE A 161 -23.97 -4.38 3.88
N SER A 162 -22.76 -4.70 3.41
CA SER A 162 -21.77 -5.42 4.19
C SER A 162 -21.36 -4.60 5.42
N PRO A 163 -21.26 -5.22 6.61
CA PRO A 163 -20.88 -4.51 7.85
C PRO A 163 -19.41 -4.06 7.86
N ILE A 164 -18.64 -4.40 6.83
CA ILE A 164 -17.22 -4.07 6.66
C ILE A 164 -16.94 -3.46 5.27
N ILE A 165 -17.97 -2.97 4.57
CA ILE A 165 -17.80 -2.38 3.23
C ILE A 165 -16.86 -1.16 3.25
N ASP A 166 -16.81 -0.44 4.37
CA ASP A 166 -15.93 0.70 4.61
C ASP A 166 -14.44 0.34 4.54
N PHE A 167 -14.07 -0.94 4.64
CA PHE A 167 -12.68 -1.38 4.48
C PHE A 167 -12.23 -1.45 3.02
N TYR A 168 -13.16 -1.41 2.06
CA TYR A 168 -12.88 -1.64 0.63
C TYR A 168 -13.30 -0.44 -0.24
N PRO A 169 -12.71 0.75 -0.04
CA PRO A 169 -13.02 1.89 -0.89
C PRO A 169 -12.61 1.60 -2.33
N THR A 170 -13.44 2.02 -3.29
CA THR A 170 -13.14 1.88 -4.72
C THR A 170 -12.08 2.88 -5.20
N ASP A 171 -11.94 4.00 -4.49
CA ASP A 171 -10.95 5.04 -4.73
C ASP A 171 -10.47 5.62 -3.41
N PHE A 172 -9.21 6.03 -3.33
CA PHE A 172 -8.60 6.59 -2.13
C PHE A 172 -7.54 7.64 -2.48
N LYS A 173 -7.35 8.60 -1.58
CA LYS A 173 -6.40 9.69 -1.80
C LYS A 173 -4.96 9.19 -1.61
N ILE A 174 -4.08 9.58 -2.53
CA ILE A 174 -2.62 9.46 -2.36
C ILE A 174 -2.08 10.85 -2.05
N ASP A 175 -1.49 11.02 -0.86
CA ASP A 175 -0.79 12.24 -0.49
C ASP A 175 0.69 12.13 -0.85
N LEU A 176 1.14 12.93 -1.82
CA LEU A 176 2.54 12.94 -2.24
C LEU A 176 3.49 13.39 -1.12
N ASN A 177 3.03 14.19 -0.15
CA ASN A 177 3.81 14.62 1.01
C ASN A 177 5.25 15.08 0.65
N GLY A 178 5.38 15.96 -0.35
CA GLY A 178 6.66 16.48 -0.85
C GLY A 178 7.49 15.48 -1.68
N LYS A 179 6.89 14.38 -2.13
CA LYS A 179 7.53 13.40 -3.03
C LYS A 179 7.11 13.60 -4.47
N LYS A 180 8.02 13.28 -5.38
CA LYS A 180 7.84 13.46 -6.83
C LYS A 180 6.89 12.43 -7.45
N PHE A 181 6.92 11.19 -6.96
CA PHE A 181 6.18 10.10 -7.58
C PHE A 181 5.12 9.52 -6.65
N ALA A 182 3.94 9.17 -7.21
CA ALA A 182 2.81 8.63 -6.45
C ALA A 182 3.15 7.38 -5.62
N TRP A 183 4.05 6.51 -6.08
CA TRP A 183 4.49 5.32 -5.36
C TRP A 183 5.32 5.62 -4.10
N GLN A 184 5.80 6.86 -3.95
CA GLN A 184 6.46 7.36 -2.74
C GLN A 184 5.48 8.07 -1.79
N GLY A 185 4.26 8.34 -2.26
CA GLY A 185 3.21 8.99 -1.50
C GLY A 185 2.56 8.05 -0.49
N VAL A 186 1.72 8.64 0.36
CA VAL A 186 0.99 7.95 1.41
C VAL A 186 -0.42 7.63 0.91
N ALA A 187 -0.76 6.34 0.84
CA ALA A 187 -2.12 5.89 0.57
C ALA A 187 -2.98 6.09 1.83
N LEU A 188 -4.01 6.95 1.74
CA LEU A 188 -4.92 7.24 2.84
C LEU A 188 -6.08 6.25 2.84
N LEU A 189 -5.82 5.08 3.43
CA LEU A 189 -6.79 4.00 3.58
C LEU A 189 -7.32 3.94 5.02
N PRO A 190 -8.59 3.55 5.23
CA PRO A 190 -9.07 3.27 6.57
C PRO A 190 -8.33 2.06 7.17
N PHE A 191 -7.98 2.14 8.45
CA PHE A 191 -7.43 0.98 9.16
C PHE A 191 -8.52 -0.07 9.41
N VAL A 192 -8.20 -1.33 9.17
CA VAL A 192 -9.10 -2.45 9.39
C VAL A 192 -9.26 -2.71 10.89
N ASP A 193 -10.51 -2.77 11.35
CA ASP A 193 -10.86 -3.24 12.69
C ASP A 193 -10.93 -4.77 12.68
N GLU A 194 -9.95 -5.42 13.31
CA GLU A 194 -9.82 -6.88 13.41
C GLU A 194 -11.09 -7.55 13.97
N ALA A 195 -11.67 -6.98 15.03
CA ALA A 195 -12.84 -7.58 15.68
C ALA A 195 -14.08 -7.50 14.78
N ARG A 196 -14.27 -6.37 14.08
CA ARG A 196 -15.34 -6.22 13.08
C ARG A 196 -15.13 -7.18 11.90
N LEU A 197 -13.90 -7.31 11.42
CA LEU A 197 -13.56 -8.22 10.32
C LEU A 197 -13.93 -9.66 10.68
N PHE A 198 -13.44 -10.19 11.80
CA PHE A 198 -13.71 -11.58 12.17
C PHE A 198 -15.20 -11.84 12.44
N LYS A 199 -15.89 -10.90 13.08
CA LYS A 199 -17.34 -11.00 13.30
C LYS A 199 -18.13 -11.06 11.99
N ALA A 200 -17.70 -10.35 10.94
CA ALA A 200 -18.33 -10.40 9.64
C ALA A 200 -18.09 -11.72 8.89
N LEU A 201 -16.94 -12.37 9.12
CA LEU A 201 -16.57 -13.64 8.48
C LEU A 201 -17.22 -14.85 9.16
N GLU A 202 -17.48 -14.77 10.47
CA GLU A 202 -17.96 -15.88 11.30
C GLU A 202 -19.17 -16.65 10.74
N PRO A 203 -20.24 -16.00 10.23
CA PRO A 203 -21.40 -16.69 9.67
C PRO A 203 -21.05 -17.60 8.47
N TYR A 204 -20.01 -17.24 7.72
CA TYR A 204 -19.63 -17.88 6.47
C TYR A 204 -18.58 -18.99 6.65
N TYR A 205 -18.06 -19.23 7.86
CA TYR A 205 -17.06 -20.28 8.07
C TYR A 205 -17.57 -21.68 7.67
N LYS A 206 -18.88 -21.92 7.82
CA LYS A 206 -19.51 -23.19 7.45
C LYS A 206 -19.73 -23.34 5.94
N GLU A 207 -19.63 -22.26 5.19
CA GLU A 207 -19.79 -22.25 3.73
C GLU A 207 -18.46 -22.47 2.99
N LEU A 208 -17.35 -22.54 3.72
CA LEU A 208 -16.04 -22.84 3.15
C LEU A 208 -16.00 -24.29 2.65
N THR A 209 -15.41 -24.48 1.48
CA THR A 209 -15.06 -25.81 1.00
C THR A 209 -14.04 -26.46 1.93
N GLN A 210 -13.88 -27.79 1.83
CA GLN A 210 -12.88 -28.51 2.61
C GLN A 210 -11.45 -28.00 2.33
N ALA A 211 -11.16 -27.66 1.07
CA ALA A 211 -9.86 -27.10 0.67
C ALA A 211 -9.62 -25.72 1.30
N GLU A 212 -10.60 -24.81 1.25
CA GLU A 212 -10.51 -23.48 1.85
C GLU A 212 -10.40 -23.56 3.38
N SER A 213 -11.16 -24.45 4.01
CA SER A 213 -11.06 -24.70 5.46
C SER A 213 -9.66 -25.15 5.86
N LYS A 214 -9.04 -26.05 5.08
CA LYS A 214 -7.67 -26.49 5.29
C LYS A 214 -6.67 -25.34 5.09
N LEU A 215 -6.84 -24.51 4.06
CA LEU A 215 -5.98 -23.34 3.83
C LEU A 215 -6.07 -22.34 4.99
N ARG A 216 -7.27 -22.12 5.52
CA ARG A 216 -7.49 -21.27 6.70
C ARG A 216 -6.78 -21.82 7.95
N SER A 217 -6.68 -23.12 8.14
CA SER A 217 -6.09 -23.72 9.35
C SER A 217 -4.58 -23.99 9.26
N ILE A 218 -3.90 -23.60 8.17
CA ILE A 218 -2.47 -23.93 7.95
C ILE A 218 -1.58 -23.44 9.10
N LEU A 219 -1.82 -22.25 9.64
CA LEU A 219 -1.00 -21.70 10.73
C LEU A 219 -1.19 -22.44 12.06
N GLU A 220 -2.36 -23.02 12.31
CA GLU A 220 -2.59 -23.88 13.49
C GLU A 220 -1.70 -25.14 13.45
N THR A 221 -1.27 -25.56 12.26
CA THR A 221 -0.38 -26.72 12.07
C THR A 221 1.09 -26.36 12.25
N ILE A 222 1.47 -25.11 11.99
CA ILE A 222 2.87 -24.65 12.00
C ILE A 222 3.28 -24.16 13.41
N ASP A 223 2.38 -23.55 14.17
CA ASP A 223 2.65 -23.10 15.55
C ASP A 223 2.82 -24.26 16.55
N GLN A 224 2.63 -25.52 16.13
CA GLN A 224 3.06 -26.70 16.89
C GLN A 224 4.58 -26.96 16.78
N PHE A 225 5.32 -26.18 15.98
CA PHE A 225 6.77 -26.31 15.86
C PHE A 225 7.47 -25.62 17.04
N ASP A 226 7.85 -26.43 18.03
CA ASP A 226 8.58 -25.99 19.22
C ASP A 226 10.04 -25.61 18.87
N PRO A 227 10.45 -24.34 19.04
CA PRO A 227 11.82 -23.90 18.77
C PRO A 227 12.87 -24.50 19.73
N THR A 228 12.47 -25.13 20.83
CA THR A 228 13.41 -25.83 21.74
C THR A 228 13.90 -27.18 21.19
N THR A 229 13.27 -27.70 20.13
CA THR A 229 13.62 -29.00 19.53
C THR A 229 15.05 -29.07 18.98
N TYR A 230 15.72 -27.93 18.74
CA TYR A 230 17.08 -27.89 18.17
C TYR A 230 18.17 -27.32 19.08
N GLN A 231 17.93 -27.16 20.39
CA GLN A 231 18.99 -26.76 21.33
C GLN A 231 19.85 -27.92 21.87
N THR A 232 19.74 -29.14 21.31
CA THR A 232 20.58 -30.28 21.72
C THR A 232 21.57 -30.68 20.63
N VAL A 233 22.60 -29.86 20.45
CA VAL A 233 23.97 -30.29 20.08
C VAL A 233 24.90 -29.11 20.35
N ALA A 234 25.43 -29.09 21.57
CA ALA A 234 26.67 -28.40 21.91
C ALA A 234 27.78 -29.45 21.97
#